data_AF-A0A1T4XJ55-F1
#
_entry.id   AF-A0A1T4XJ55-F1
#
_cell.length_a   1.000
_cell.length_b   1.000
_cell.length_c   1.000
_cell.angle_alpha   90.00
_cell.angle_beta   90.00
_cell.angle_gamma   90.00
#
_symmetry.space_group_name_H-M   'P 1'
#
loop_
_entity.id
_entity.type
_entity.pdbx_description
1 polymer ?
#
loop_
_entity_poly.entity_id
_entity_poly.type
_entity_poly.pdbx_seq_one_letter_code
_entity_poly.pdbx_strand_id
1 'polypeptide(L)' 'MRGRFVSGLTAGMLLGAAAGLMMMPQMDMRTRRKVSRASNRIIHRAEALLNDLREYSM' A
#
# COMPACT_ATOMS: atom_id res chain seq x y z
N MET A 1 7.65 23.31 0.81
CA MET A 1 8.30 21.98 0.86
C MET A 1 7.31 20.81 0.95
N ARG A 2 6.18 20.94 1.67
CA ARG A 2 5.15 19.87 1.82
C ARG A 2 4.53 19.36 0.49
N GLY A 3 4.30 20.24 -0.49
CA GLY A 3 3.66 19.85 -1.77
C GLY A 3 4.45 18.84 -2.60
N ARG A 4 5.79 18.90 -2.62
CA ARG A 4 6.62 17.95 -3.38
C ARG A 4 6.64 16.56 -2.74
N PHE A 5 6.58 16.50 -1.41
CA PHE A 5 6.46 15.24 -0.67
C PHE A 5 5.09 14.59 -0.91
N VAL A 6 4.00 15.36 -0.79
CA VAL A 6 2.65 14.87 -1.07
C VAL A 6 2.53 14.41 -2.52
N SER A 7 2.98 15.20 -3.49
CA SER A 7 2.97 14.79 -4.91
C SER A 7 3.81 13.54 -5.17
N GLY A 8 4.98 13.40 -4.53
CA GLY A 8 5.82 12.19 -4.66
C GLY A 8 5.14 10.95 -4.07
N LEU A 9 4.48 11.09 -2.92
CA LEU A 9 3.74 10.01 -2.27
C LEU A 9 2.50 9.60 -3.09
N THR A 10 1.74 10.58 -3.60
CA THR A 10 0.60 10.33 -4.49
C THR A 10 1.03 9.66 -5.78
N ALA A 11 2.10 10.14 -6.43
CA ALA A 11 2.63 9.51 -7.64
C ALA A 11 3.10 8.07 -7.38
N GLY A 12 3.78 7.83 -6.26
CA GLY A 12 4.19 6.49 -5.84
C GLY A 12 3.01 5.54 -5.61
N MET A 13 1.93 6.02 -4.96
CA MET A 13 0.71 5.24 -4.80
C MET A 13 0.06 4.89 -6.14
N LEU A 14 -0.03 5.84 -7.07
CA LEU A 14 -0.61 5.61 -8.39
C LEU A 14 0.18 4.58 -9.19
N LEU A 15 1.51 4.71 -9.21
CA LEU A 15 2.39 3.76 -9.90
C LEU A 15 2.33 2.37 -9.25
N GLY A 16 2.33 2.30 -7.92
CA GLY A 16 2.20 1.04 -7.19
C GLY A 16 0.85 0.35 -7.43
N ALA A 17 -0.25 1.11 -7.45
CA ALA A 17 -1.58 0.59 -7.76
C ALA A 17 -1.67 0.06 -9.19
N ALA A 18 -1.15 0.81 -10.17
CA ALA A 18 -1.12 0.38 -11.57
C ALA A 18 -0.29 -0.91 -11.75
N ALA A 19 0.89 -0.98 -11.14
CA ALA A 19 1.73 -2.18 -11.16
C ALA A 19 1.05 -3.38 -10.49
N GLY A 20 0.37 -3.16 -9.36
CA GLY A 20 -0.41 -4.20 -8.67
C GLY A 20 -1.55 -4.75 -9.52
N LEU A 21 -2.30 -3.88 -10.21
CA LEU A 21 -3.37 -4.27 -11.13
C LEU A 21 -2.84 -5.04 -12.35
N MET A 22 -1.69 -4.65 -12.90
CA MET A 22 -1.06 -5.36 -14.02
C MET A 22 -0.54 -6.75 -13.63
N MET A 23 -0.08 -6.94 -12.39
CA MET A 23 0.38 -8.24 -11.89
C MET A 23 -0.76 -9.13 -11.34
N MET A 24 -1.94 -8.56 -11.09
CA MET A 24 -3.10 -9.27 -10.56
C MET A 24 -3.64 -10.42 -11.45
N PRO A 25 -3.78 -10.29 -12.79
CA PRO A 25 -4.44 -11.31 -13.62
C PRO A 25 -3.61 -12.57 -13.85
N GLN A 26 -2.27 -12.51 -13.76
CA GLN A 26 -1.40 -13.69 -13.95
C GLN A 26 -1.16 -14.47 -12.64
N MET A 27 -1.86 -14.09 -11.57
CA MET A 27 -1.63 -14.62 -10.25
C MET A 27 -2.43 -15.91 -10.03
N ASP A 28 -1.74 -17.04 -10.16
CA ASP A 28 -2.27 -18.38 -9.89
C ASP A 28 -3.00 -18.46 -8.53
N MET A 29 -4.03 -19.30 -8.39
CA MET A 29 -4.91 -19.34 -7.19
C MET A 29 -4.12 -19.52 -5.88
N ARG A 30 -3.01 -20.26 -5.93
CA ARG A 30 -2.09 -20.45 -4.80
C ARG A 30 -1.36 -19.15 -4.44
N THR A 31 -0.94 -18.38 -5.44
CA THR A 31 -0.26 -17.10 -5.27
C THR A 31 -1.24 -16.04 -4.78
N ARG A 32 -2.48 -16.03 -5.26
CA ARG A 32 -3.54 -15.15 -4.75
C ARG A 32 -3.79 -15.35 -3.26
N ARG A 33 -3.82 -16.60 -2.78
CA ARG A 33 -3.94 -16.89 -1.33
C ARG A 33 -2.74 -16.39 -0.53
N LYS A 34 -1.52 -16.51 -1.06
CA LYS A 34 -0.30 -15.99 -0.40
C LYS A 34 -0.30 -14.47 -0.37
N VAL A 35 -0.64 -13.82 -1.48
CA VAL A 35 -0.72 -12.36 -1.61
C VAL A 35 -1.83 -11.80 -0.74
N SER A 36 -2.99 -12.44 -0.66
CA SER A 36 -4.07 -12.03 0.26
C SER A 36 -3.62 -12.08 1.73
N ARG A 37 -2.92 -13.14 2.14
CA ARG A 37 -2.35 -13.23 3.51
C ARG A 37 -1.27 -12.19 3.76
N ALA A 38 -0.41 -11.93 2.79
CA ALA A 38 0.62 -10.90 2.89
C ALA A 38 0.01 -9.51 2.95
N SER A 39 -0.99 -9.24 2.10
CA SER A 39 -1.75 -7.99 2.05
C SER A 39 -2.41 -7.69 3.39
N ASN A 40 -3.10 -8.65 4.00
CA ASN A 40 -3.68 -8.44 5.34
C ASN A 40 -2.64 -8.05 6.40
N ARG A 41 -1.43 -8.63 6.35
CA ARG A 41 -0.34 -8.22 7.27
C ARG A 41 0.16 -6.81 6.97
N ILE A 42 0.29 -6.46 5.69
CA ILE A 42 0.71 -5.13 5.27
C ILE A 42 -0.33 -4.09 5.71
N ILE A 43 -1.62 -4.38 5.54
CA ILE A 43 -2.71 -3.49 5.96
C ILE A 43 -2.68 -3.27 7.46
N HIS A 44 -2.59 -4.32 8.29
CA HIS A 44 -2.50 -4.13 9.75
C HIS A 44 -1.25 -3.34 10.18
N ARG A 45 -0.11 -3.53 9.50
CA ARG A 45 1.08 -2.72 9.77
C ARG A 45 0.91 -1.27 9.32
N ALA A 46 0.28 -1.05 8.17
CA ALA A 46 -0.02 0.27 7.66
C ALA A 46 -1.02 1.01 8.57
N GLU A 47 -2.05 0.31 9.07
CA GLU A 47 -3.00 0.84 10.04
C GLU A 47 -2.29 1.27 11.32
N ALA A 48 -1.41 0.43 11.88
CA ALA A 48 -0.62 0.80 13.05
C ALA A 48 0.24 2.04 12.80
N LEU A 49 0.98 2.09 11.69
CA LEU A 49 1.80 3.25 11.33
C LEU A 49 0.96 4.50 11.09
N LEU A 50 -0.21 4.38 10.43
CA LEU A 50 -1.12 5.50 10.20
C LEU A 50 -1.73 6.00 11.51
N ASN A 51 -2.02 5.10 12.45
CA ASN A 51 -2.52 5.48 13.77
C ASN A 51 -1.44 6.24 14.54
N ASP A 52 -0.19 5.75 14.54
CA ASP A 52 0.95 6.43 15.18
C ASP A 52 1.20 7.81 14.55
N LEU A 53 1.14 7.92 13.22
CA LEU A 53 1.29 9.19 12.51
C LEU A 53 0.13 10.15 12.78
N ARG A 54 -1.09 9.62 12.92
CA ARG A 54 -2.28 10.40 13.23
C ARG A 54 -2.22 10.92 14.67
N GLU A 55 -1.84 10.06 15.62
CA GLU A 55 -1.61 10.37 17.03
C GLU A 55 -0.51 11.43 17.18
N TYR A 56 0.60 11.31 16.44
CA TYR A 56 1.68 12.31 16.45
C TYR A 56 1.30 13.65 15.82
N SER A 57 0.24 13.69 14.98
CA SER A 57 -0.25 14.91 14.35
C SER A 57 -1.33 15.65 15.14
N MET A 58 -1.83 15.05 16.24
CA MET A 58 -2.76 15.64 17.22
C MET A 58 -1.96 16.22 18.40
#